data_AF-A0A951E5Y2-F1
#
_entry.id   AF-A0A951E5Y2-F1
#
_cell.length_a   1.000
_cell.length_b   1.000
_cell.length_c   1.000
_cell.angle_alpha   90.00
_cell.angle_beta   90.00
_cell.angle_gamma   90.00
#
_symmetry.space_group_name_H-M   'P 1'
#
loop_
_entity.id
_entity.type
_entity.pdbx_description
1 polymer ?
#
loop_
_entity_poly.entity_id
_entity_poly.type
_entity_poly.pdbx_seq_one_letter_code
_entity_poly.pdbx_strand_id
1 'polypeptide(L)'
;MAGGKKRLLDYAAQKPVAIGLRSQYAIRLYAWAKSHRGAGSKRITVEQLRSVLGLESVKGAQGNIIRPAPLPVWANLRQRALDVAIREINAKTDLNIAVESVEQAAHRRVSALLFAIKAGR
;
A
#
# COMPACT_ATOMS: atom_id res chain seq x y z
N MET A 1 12.83 -0.03 25.42
CA MET A 1 12.62 -0.49 24.02
C MET A 1 11.25 -0.04 23.53
N ALA A 2 11.14 1.07 22.80
CA ALA A 2 9.86 1.54 22.28
C ALA A 2 10.07 2.34 20.99
N GLY A 3 10.23 1.65 19.85
CA GLY A 3 10.62 2.25 18.57
C GLY A 3 9.72 1.92 17.39
N GLY A 4 8.51 1.42 17.59
CA GLY A 4 7.68 0.87 16.50
C GLY A 4 6.52 1.73 16.00
N LYS A 5 5.98 2.66 16.80
CA LYS A 5 4.64 3.25 16.52
C LYS A 5 4.65 4.66 15.92
N LYS A 6 5.79 5.37 15.92
CA LYS A 6 5.84 6.77 15.46
C LYS A 6 6.02 6.95 13.95
N ARG A 7 6.54 5.98 13.20
CA ARG A 7 6.91 6.19 11.78
C ARG A 7 5.75 6.09 10.77
N LEU A 8 4.60 5.56 11.16
CA LEU A 8 3.46 5.39 10.25
C LEU A 8 2.58 6.65 10.16
N LEU A 9 2.52 7.47 11.22
CA LEU A 9 1.66 8.65 11.28
C LEU A 9 2.24 9.89 10.57
N ASP A 10 3.57 10.03 10.55
CA ASP A 10 4.24 11.16 9.88
C ASP A 10 4.11 11.12 8.34
N TYR A 11 3.70 9.98 7.77
CA TYR A 11 3.60 9.77 6.32
C TYR A 11 2.37 10.45 5.68
N ALA A 12 1.33 10.73 6.46
CA ALA A 12 0.11 11.37 5.95
C ALA A 12 0.30 12.86 5.65
N ALA A 13 1.35 13.49 6.19
CA ALA A 13 1.55 14.95 6.15
C ALA A 13 2.50 15.43 5.04
N GLN A 14 3.28 14.54 4.42
CA GLN A 14 4.15 14.92 3.29
C GLN A 14 3.47 14.54 1.99
N LYS A 15 2.98 15.52 1.23
CA LYS A 15 2.60 15.34 -0.18
C LYS A 15 3.92 15.12 -0.95
N PRO A 16 4.29 13.91 -1.39
CA PRO A 16 5.39 13.79 -2.32
C PRO A 16 4.99 14.53 -3.60
N VAL A 17 5.89 15.36 -4.13
CA VAL A 17 5.76 15.92 -5.47
C VAL A 17 5.94 14.76 -6.46
N ALA A 18 4.90 13.94 -6.61
CA ALA A 18 4.84 12.88 -7.60
C ALA A 18 4.35 13.54 -8.90
N ILE A 19 5.31 14.05 -9.67
CA ILE A 19 5.05 14.74 -10.94
C ILE A 19 4.27 13.76 -11.85
N GLY A 20 2.99 14.04 -12.10
CA GLY A 20 2.17 13.32 -13.09
C GLY A 20 1.22 12.21 -12.58
N LEU A 21 1.29 11.82 -11.30
CA LEU A 21 0.34 10.85 -10.71
C LEU A 21 -1.01 11.53 -10.40
N ARG A 22 -2.11 10.94 -10.87
CA ARG A 22 -3.47 11.44 -10.65
C ARG A 22 -4.27 10.60 -9.66
N SER A 23 -4.01 9.29 -9.58
CA SER A 23 -4.68 8.43 -8.60
C SER A 23 -4.15 8.69 -7.19
N GLN A 24 -5.06 8.91 -6.23
CA GLN A 24 -4.68 8.99 -4.81
C GLN A 24 -3.97 7.72 -4.34
N TYR A 25 -4.36 6.55 -4.87
CA TYR A 25 -3.70 5.28 -4.57
C TYR A 25 -2.27 5.25 -5.12
N ALA A 26 -2.06 5.74 -6.35
CA ALA A 26 -0.72 5.82 -6.94
C ALA A 26 0.19 6.77 -6.15
N ILE A 27 -0.31 7.94 -5.76
CA ILE A 27 0.46 8.93 -4.98
C ILE A 27 0.93 8.31 -3.65
N ARG A 28 0.03 7.66 -2.91
CA ARG A 28 0.37 7.07 -1.61
C ARG A 28 1.28 5.84 -1.75
N LEU A 29 0.99 4.97 -2.72
CA LEU A 29 1.81 3.79 -2.98
C LEU A 29 3.22 4.17 -3.44
N TYR A 30 3.36 5.21 -4.27
CA TYR A 30 4.65 5.75 -4.69
C TYR A 30 5.45 6.29 -3.50
N ALA A 31 4.82 7.07 -2.62
CA ALA A 31 5.45 7.61 -1.41
C ALA A 31 6.05 6.49 -0.57
N TRP A 32 5.23 5.48 -0.28
CA TRP A 32 5.65 4.29 0.47
C TRP A 32 6.77 3.54 -0.24
N ALA A 33 6.62 3.26 -1.54
CA ALA A 33 7.60 2.51 -2.32
C ALA A 33 8.95 3.21 -2.40
N LYS A 34 8.95 4.56 -2.49
CA LYS A 34 10.17 5.37 -2.54
C LYS A 34 11.02 5.22 -1.28
N SER A 35 10.40 5.11 -0.10
CA SER A 35 11.13 4.83 1.15
C SER A 35 11.67 3.42 1.30
N HIS A 36 11.22 2.52 0.44
CA HIS A 36 11.67 1.13 0.38
C HIS A 36 12.55 0.86 -0.85
N ARG A 37 12.96 1.90 -1.58
CA ARG A 37 13.91 1.79 -2.69
C ARG A 37 15.23 1.20 -2.16
N GLY A 38 15.67 0.10 -2.75
CA GLY A 38 16.91 -0.59 -2.37
C GLY A 38 16.75 -1.71 -1.33
N ALA A 39 15.56 -1.93 -0.77
CA ALA A 39 15.30 -3.04 0.16
C ALA A 39 15.09 -4.41 -0.53
N GLY A 40 15.23 -4.48 -1.86
CA GLY A 40 14.98 -5.69 -2.66
C GLY A 40 13.49 -6.01 -2.76
N SER A 41 13.00 -6.85 -1.85
CA SER A 41 11.58 -7.23 -1.78
C SER A 41 10.99 -6.93 -0.40
N LYS A 42 9.80 -6.34 -0.38
CA LYS A 42 9.09 -5.97 0.85
C LYS A 42 7.80 -6.75 0.98
N ARG A 43 7.72 -7.58 2.02
CA ARG A 43 6.48 -8.25 2.41
C ARG A 43 5.62 -7.33 3.29
N ILE A 44 4.34 -7.18 2.95
CA ILE A 44 3.34 -6.50 3.80
C ILE A 44 2.03 -7.29 3.84
N THR A 45 1.28 -7.17 4.93
CA THR A 45 -0.06 -7.77 5.06
C THR A 45 -1.09 -7.00 4.24
N VAL A 46 -2.26 -7.60 3.99
CA VAL A 46 -3.38 -6.89 3.34
C VAL A 46 -3.83 -5.67 4.17
N GLU A 47 -3.78 -5.73 5.49
CA GLU A 47 -4.11 -4.61 6.37
C GLU A 47 -3.08 -3.47 6.27
N GLN A 48 -1.79 -3.81 6.22
CA GLN A 48 -0.74 -2.82 5.96
C GLN A 48 -0.88 -2.18 4.57
N LEU A 49 -1.24 -2.96 3.55
CA LEU A 49 -1.55 -2.40 2.23
C LEU A 49 -2.71 -1.40 2.32
N ARG A 50 -3.77 -1.71 3.06
CA ARG A 50 -4.89 -0.78 3.26
C ARG A 50 -4.42 0.52 3.88
N SER A 51 -3.52 0.46 4.86
CA SER A 51 -2.87 1.64 5.44
C SER A 51 -2.15 2.48 4.39
N VAL A 52 -1.28 1.83 3.60
CA VAL A 52 -0.55 2.48 2.50
C VAL A 52 -1.51 3.16 1.53
N LEU A 53 -2.60 2.50 1.14
CA LEU A 53 -3.56 3.04 0.17
C LEU A 53 -4.58 4.03 0.76
N GLY A 54 -4.60 4.25 2.08
CA GLY A 54 -5.61 5.07 2.75
C GLY A 54 -7.01 4.43 2.77
N LEU A 55 -7.07 3.10 2.78
CA LEU A 55 -8.29 2.26 2.77
C LEU A 55 -8.51 1.54 4.11
N GLU A 56 -8.06 2.16 5.20
CA GLU A 56 -8.20 1.65 6.56
C GLU A 56 -9.64 1.78 7.06
N SER A 57 -10.02 0.91 7.99
CA SER A 57 -11.23 1.13 8.78
C SER A 57 -11.02 2.34 9.69
N VAL A 58 -12.05 3.19 9.82
CA VAL A 58 -12.04 4.27 10.79
C VAL A 58 -12.51 3.71 12.14
N LYS A 59 -11.68 3.87 13.16
CA LYS A 59 -11.99 3.45 14.53
C LYS A 59 -12.34 4.67 15.38
N GLY A 60 -13.31 4.51 16.28
CA GLY A 60 -13.66 5.52 17.28
C GLY A 60 -12.67 5.58 18.43
N ALA A 61 -12.89 6.51 19.35
CA ALA A 61 -12.04 6.71 20.52
C ALA A 61 -11.95 5.44 21.41
N GLN A 62 -12.98 4.60 21.37
CA GLN A 62 -13.06 3.34 22.11
C GLN A 62 -12.57 2.12 21.30
N GLY A 63 -12.01 2.34 20.11
CA GLY A 63 -11.50 1.27 19.25
C GLY A 63 -12.55 0.52 18.43
N ASN A 64 -13.84 0.84 18.60
CA ASN A 64 -14.93 0.33 17.78
C ASN A 64 -14.85 0.83 16.34
N ILE A 65 -15.19 -0.02 15.37
CA ILE A 65 -15.21 0.36 13.95
C ILE A 65 -16.40 1.30 13.71
N ILE A 66 -16.12 2.55 13.38
CA ILE A 66 -17.13 3.54 12.95
C ILE A 66 -17.42 3.38 11.46
N ARG A 67 -16.37 3.12 10.68
CA ARG A 67 -16.49 2.88 9.23
C ARG A 67 -15.63 1.68 8.83
N PRO A 68 -16.21 0.64 8.21
CA PRO A 68 -15.44 -0.49 7.74
C PRO A 68 -14.49 -0.08 6.62
N ALA A 69 -13.42 -0.86 6.44
CA ALA A 69 -12.49 -0.67 5.35
C ALA A 69 -13.22 -0.74 3.99
N PRO A 70 -13.10 0.28 3.13
CA PRO A 70 -13.65 0.23 1.77
C PRO A 70 -13.01 -0.90 0.96
N LEU A 71 -13.71 -1.41 -0.05
CA LEU A 71 -13.26 -2.54 -0.88
C LEU A 71 -12.92 -3.79 -0.04
N PRO A 72 -13.86 -4.36 0.75
CA PRO A 72 -13.57 -5.46 1.68
C PRO A 72 -13.11 -6.74 0.97
N VAL A 73 -13.60 -6.96 -0.26
CA VAL A 73 -13.24 -8.10 -1.11
C VAL A 73 -11.86 -7.88 -1.72
N TRP A 74 -10.96 -8.87 -1.59
CA TRP A 74 -9.59 -8.81 -2.11
C TRP A 74 -9.53 -8.48 -3.62
N ALA A 75 -10.36 -9.14 -4.43
CA ALA A 75 -10.41 -8.90 -5.87
C ALA A 75 -10.69 -7.42 -6.20
N ASN A 76 -11.62 -6.78 -5.47
CA ASN A 76 -11.94 -5.37 -5.64
C ASN A 76 -10.82 -4.45 -5.17
N LEU A 77 -10.18 -4.76 -4.03
CA LEU A 77 -9.01 -4.01 -3.55
C LEU A 77 -7.88 -4.06 -4.57
N ARG A 78 -7.60 -5.25 -5.12
CA ARG A 78 -6.56 -5.46 -6.12
C ARG A 78 -6.87 -4.69 -7.39
N GLN A 79 -8.00 -4.97 -8.02
CA GLN A 79 -8.33 -4.43 -9.35
C GLN A 79 -8.56 -2.92 -9.34
N ARG A 80 -9.22 -2.38 -8.31
CA ARG A 80 -9.64 -0.97 -8.30
C ARG A 80 -8.61 -0.03 -7.67
N ALA A 81 -7.75 -0.54 -6.80
CA ALA A 81 -6.77 0.28 -6.11
C ALA A 81 -5.33 -0.11 -6.46
N LEU A 82 -4.94 -1.37 -6.18
CA LEU A 82 -3.55 -1.79 -6.31
C LEU A 82 -3.05 -1.80 -7.76
N ASP A 83 -3.76 -2.48 -8.66
CA ASP A 83 -3.35 -2.65 -10.05
C ASP A 83 -3.35 -1.32 -10.80
N VAL A 84 -4.34 -0.46 -10.52
CA VAL A 84 -4.42 0.91 -11.06
C VAL A 84 -3.23 1.74 -10.59
N ALA A 85 -2.89 1.66 -9.30
CA ALA A 85 -1.76 2.38 -8.73
C ALA A 85 -0.42 1.91 -9.33
N ILE A 86 -0.18 0.60 -9.38
CA ILE A 86 1.04 0.02 -9.94
C ILE A 86 1.20 0.40 -11.41
N ARG A 87 0.12 0.27 -12.20
CA ARG A 87 0.14 0.65 -13.63
C ARG A 87 0.53 2.10 -13.81
N GLU A 88 -0.06 3.01 -13.04
CA GLU A 88 0.22 4.43 -13.16
C GLU A 88 1.66 4.77 -12.73
N ILE A 89 2.14 4.18 -11.63
CA ILE A 89 3.51 4.37 -11.13
C ILE A 89 4.53 3.89 -12.15
N ASN A 90 4.38 2.66 -12.64
CA ASN A 90 5.31 2.06 -13.60
C ASN A 90 5.33 2.81 -14.95
N ALA A 91 4.24 3.50 -15.30
CA ALA A 91 4.15 4.27 -16.55
C ALA A 91 4.68 5.71 -16.43
N LYS A 92 4.70 6.30 -15.23
CA LYS A 92 4.90 7.75 -15.06
C LYS A 92 6.03 8.15 -14.10
N THR A 93 6.71 7.19 -13.49
CA THR A 93 7.70 7.48 -12.45
C THR A 93 9.00 6.72 -12.67
N ASP A 94 10.01 7.08 -11.88
CA ASP A 94 11.32 6.46 -11.80
C ASP A 94 11.33 5.13 -11.02
N LEU A 95 10.18 4.52 -10.77
CA LEU A 95 10.05 3.25 -10.05
C LEU A 95 9.37 2.19 -10.93
N ASN A 96 9.83 0.95 -10.80
CA ASN A 96 9.15 -0.22 -11.32
C ASN A 96 8.76 -1.14 -10.15
N ILE A 97 7.46 -1.39 -10.01
CA ILE A 97 6.86 -2.18 -8.95
C ILE A 97 6.25 -3.45 -9.55
N ALA A 98 6.61 -4.59 -8.99
CA ALA A 98 5.92 -5.86 -9.20
C ALA A 98 5.38 -6.37 -7.86
N VAL A 99 4.26 -7.10 -7.89
CA VAL A 99 3.61 -7.63 -6.70
C VAL A 99 3.14 -9.06 -6.89
N GLU A 100 3.37 -9.89 -5.88
CA GLU A 100 2.87 -11.26 -5.81
C GLU A 100 2.01 -11.43 -4.56
N SER A 101 0.88 -12.13 -4.70
CA SER A 101 0.01 -12.46 -3.57
C SER A 101 0.46 -13.72 -2.86
N VAL A 102 0.51 -13.67 -1.54
CA VAL A 102 0.79 -14.81 -0.69
C VAL A 102 -0.51 -15.30 -0.05
N GLU A 103 -0.92 -16.49 -0.45
CA GLU A 103 -2.14 -17.13 0.05
C GLU A 103 -1.88 -17.91 1.35
N GLN A 104 -2.85 -17.88 2.25
CA GLN A 104 -2.86 -18.73 3.42
C GLN A 104 -3.43 -20.10 3.03
N ALA A 105 -2.59 -21.14 3.13
CA ALA A 105 -2.89 -22.49 2.65
C ALA A 105 -4.22 -23.07 3.16
N ALA A 106 -4.62 -22.74 4.39
CA ALA A 106 -5.83 -23.27 5.02
C ALA A 106 -7.15 -22.77 4.36
N HIS A 107 -7.15 -21.59 3.75
CA HIS A 107 -8.40 -20.93 3.31
C HIS A 107 -8.32 -20.25 1.94
N ARG A 108 -7.21 -20.41 1.18
CA ARG A 108 -6.95 -19.71 -0.09
C ARG A 108 -7.19 -18.20 -0.02
N ARG A 109 -7.03 -17.63 1.18
CA ARG A 109 -7.21 -16.21 1.43
C ARG A 109 -5.86 -15.53 1.29
N VAL A 110 -5.79 -14.47 0.49
CA VAL A 110 -4.59 -13.65 0.43
C VAL A 110 -4.36 -13.00 1.79
N SER A 111 -3.19 -13.30 2.37
CA SER A 111 -2.79 -12.83 3.71
C SER A 111 -1.75 -11.72 3.63
N ALA A 112 -0.88 -11.79 2.62
CA ALA A 112 0.20 -10.85 2.42
C ALA A 112 0.52 -10.67 0.93
N LEU A 113 1.35 -9.67 0.67
CA LEU A 113 1.87 -9.32 -0.64
C LEU A 113 3.38 -9.17 -0.56
N LEU A 114 4.06 -9.65 -1.58
CA LEU A 114 5.49 -9.43 -1.78
C LEU A 114 5.67 -8.39 -2.87
N PHE A 115 6.18 -7.22 -2.50
CA PHE A 115 6.50 -6.13 -3.42
C PHE A 115 7.96 -6.19 -3.83
N ALA A 116 8.25 -6.30 -5.11
CA ALA A 116 9.58 -6.06 -5.67
C ALA A 116 9.62 -4.62 -6.18
N ILE A 117 10.48 -3.78 -5.58
CA ILE A 117 10.58 -2.35 -5.90
C ILE A 117 11.98 -2.08 -6.44
N LYS A 118 12.04 -1.64 -7.70
CA LYS A 118 13.29 -1.35 -8.41
C LYS A 118 13.27 0.10 -8.90
N ALA A 119 14.46 0.66 -9.10
CA ALA A 119 14.56 1.86 -9.92
C ALA A 119 14.05 1.53 -11.33
N GLY A 120 13.13 2.34 -11.82
CA GLY A 120 12.74 2.39 -13.22
C GLY A 120 13.93 2.87 -14.07
N ARG A 121 13.92 2.48 -15.34
CA ARG A 121 14.94 2.86 -16.31
C ARG A 121 14.68 4.28 -16.81
#